data_AF-A0A4V1SW68-F1
#
_entry.id   AF-A0A4V1SW68-F1
#
_cell.length_a   1.000
_cell.length_b   1.000
_cell.length_c   1.000
_cell.angle_alpha   90.00
_cell.angle_beta   90.00
_cell.angle_gamma   90.00
#
_symmetry.space_group_name_H-M   'P 1'
#
loop_
_entity.id
_entity.type
_entity.pdbx_description
1 polymer ?
#
loop_
_entity_poly.entity_id
_entity_poly.type
_entity_poly.pdbx_seq_one_letter_code
_entity_poly.pdbx_strand_id
1 'polypeptide(L)'
;DNPVKEYYQYVRNNWEKNILPSIGQSWDTLLQTGVFNATMKTTGAYAFNLSLGAVVSTISAASKALAKDIELQVYENTSIRDGRYANNAFLQELPEAVSKVTWDNFIALAPKFAEKLGYKEFDVVKVVADNGYSIELPVLIQPGQAVGTASIALGYGRTKTGKAGDNVGKNAYPFVKFSNGTMQYATTVRLEGTGATYELAQTQTHHSFEGRNVIREATFAQYTKDHAAGSGNHGEKHKTYDLWDKYEKPGNNWVMAIDLNACTGCGSCVVACNVENNIPVVGRDEVRRRREMHWLRIDRYYSFNVEGGAHAEGAHGGHEGGSNAVTREKEIAHLENMDNVSVVHQPMLCQHCD
;
A
#
# COMPACT_ATOMS: atom_id res chain seq x y z
N ASP A 1 -40.10 30.32 -18.15
CA ASP A 1 -38.77 30.05 -17.59
C ASP A 1 -38.76 30.07 -16.07
N ASN A 2 -39.33 29.05 -15.42
CA ASN A 2 -39.12 28.85 -13.99
C ASN A 2 -37.86 28.00 -13.81
N PRO A 3 -36.85 28.44 -13.04
CA PRO A 3 -35.72 27.59 -12.71
C PRO A 3 -36.23 26.37 -11.96
N VAL A 4 -35.87 25.18 -12.44
CA VAL A 4 -36.20 23.91 -11.77
C VAL A 4 -35.58 23.97 -10.36
N LYS A 5 -36.41 23.97 -9.33
CA LYS A 5 -35.97 24.17 -7.94
C LYS A 5 -35.33 22.93 -7.33
N GLU A 6 -35.63 21.74 -7.85
CA GLU A 6 -35.14 20.46 -7.36
C GLU A 6 -34.01 19.90 -8.24
N TYR A 7 -32.90 19.54 -7.61
CA TYR A 7 -31.74 18.98 -8.33
C TYR A 7 -32.09 17.68 -9.07
N TYR A 8 -32.90 16.80 -8.46
CA TYR A 8 -33.37 15.56 -9.11
C TYR A 8 -34.09 15.84 -10.43
N GLN A 9 -35.04 16.78 -10.42
CA GLN A 9 -35.79 17.15 -11.62
C GLN A 9 -34.87 17.78 -12.67
N TYR A 10 -33.90 18.60 -12.26
CA TYR A 10 -32.91 19.18 -13.17
C TYR A 10 -32.09 18.09 -13.89
N VAL A 11 -31.56 17.12 -13.13
CA VAL A 11 -30.79 16.01 -13.71
C VAL A 11 -31.69 15.18 -14.61
N ARG A 12 -32.85 14.72 -14.13
CA ARG A 12 -33.79 13.92 -14.92
C ARG A 12 -34.16 14.61 -16.23
N ASN A 13 -34.55 15.88 -16.20
CA ASN A 13 -34.93 16.63 -17.40
C ASN A 13 -33.75 16.78 -18.38
N ASN A 14 -32.53 17.00 -17.88
CA ASN A 14 -31.34 17.07 -18.73
C ASN A 14 -31.05 15.72 -19.41
N TRP A 15 -31.19 14.62 -18.68
CA TRP A 15 -30.97 13.27 -19.20
C TRP A 15 -32.06 12.85 -20.19
N GLU A 16 -33.34 13.08 -19.87
CA GLU A 16 -34.48 12.84 -20.76
C GLU A 16 -34.38 13.63 -22.06
N LYS A 17 -33.80 14.83 -22.03
CA LYS A 17 -33.61 15.66 -23.22
C LYS A 17 -32.38 15.28 -24.05
N ASN A 18 -31.23 15.02 -23.41
CA ASN A 18 -29.94 15.02 -24.10
C ASN A 18 -29.29 13.63 -24.24
N ILE A 19 -29.66 12.66 -23.40
CA ILE A 19 -28.95 11.37 -23.30
C ILE A 19 -29.90 10.20 -23.54
N LEU A 20 -31.01 10.11 -22.82
CA LEU A 20 -31.95 8.99 -22.92
C LEU A 20 -32.48 8.73 -24.33
N PRO A 21 -32.80 9.75 -25.16
CA PRO A 21 -33.28 9.52 -26.53
C PRO A 21 -32.25 8.85 -27.44
N SER A 22 -30.95 9.13 -27.24
CA SER A 22 -29.89 8.56 -28.08
C SER A 22 -29.52 7.12 -27.71
N ILE A 23 -29.84 6.70 -26.48
CA ILE A 23 -29.59 5.33 -25.99
C ILE A 23 -30.86 4.46 -25.99
N GLY A 24 -32.02 5.04 -26.27
CA GLY A 24 -33.30 4.32 -26.32
C GLY A 24 -33.75 3.73 -24.98
N GLN A 25 -33.32 4.30 -23.85
CA GLN A 25 -33.67 3.83 -22.51
C GLN A 25 -34.57 4.83 -21.77
N SER A 26 -35.38 4.30 -20.85
CA SER A 26 -36.13 5.14 -19.89
C SER A 26 -35.26 5.52 -18.69
N TRP A 27 -35.66 6.58 -17.97
CA TRP A 27 -35.00 7.01 -16.73
C TRP A 27 -34.96 5.89 -15.68
N ASP A 28 -36.06 5.15 -15.50
CA ASP A 28 -36.16 4.10 -14.49
C ASP A 28 -35.28 2.89 -14.84
N THR A 29 -35.22 2.51 -16.13
CA THR A 29 -34.33 1.44 -16.60
C THR A 29 -32.85 1.81 -16.40
N LEU A 30 -32.49 3.07 -16.65
CA LEU A 30 -31.13 3.58 -16.41
C LEU A 30 -30.78 3.49 -14.93
N LEU A 31 -31.68 3.94 -14.05
CA LEU A 31 -31.45 3.87 -12.60
C LEU A 31 -31.36 2.43 -12.10
N GLN A 32 -32.17 1.51 -12.63
CA GLN A 32 -32.11 0.08 -12.29
C GLN A 32 -30.79 -0.56 -12.75
N THR A 33 -30.31 -0.20 -13.93
CA THR A 33 -29.07 -0.76 -14.51
C THR A 33 -27.83 -0.11 -13.89
N GLY A 34 -27.91 1.16 -13.50
CA GLY A 34 -26.82 1.95 -12.94
C GLY A 34 -25.80 2.47 -13.96
N VAL A 35 -25.75 1.89 -15.16
CA VAL A 35 -24.83 2.25 -16.25
C VAL A 35 -25.55 2.25 -17.60
N PHE A 36 -24.98 2.93 -18.59
CA PHE A 36 -25.42 2.89 -19.98
C PHE A 36 -24.22 2.84 -20.92
N ASN A 37 -24.42 2.25 -22.10
CA ASN A 37 -23.40 2.25 -23.15
C ASN A 37 -23.55 3.52 -24.00
N ALA A 38 -22.58 4.42 -23.90
CA ALA A 38 -22.47 5.57 -24.78
C ALA A 38 -21.73 5.19 -26.08
N THR A 39 -22.05 5.86 -27.19
CA THR A 39 -21.24 5.78 -28.40
C THR A 39 -19.81 6.22 -28.08
N MET A 40 -18.82 5.36 -28.38
CA MET A 40 -17.43 5.70 -28.15
C MET A 40 -17.06 6.98 -28.90
N LYS A 41 -16.48 7.95 -28.18
CA LYS A 41 -15.94 9.15 -28.79
C LYS A 41 -14.79 8.74 -29.72
N THR A 42 -14.81 9.19 -30.97
CA THR A 42 -13.72 8.92 -31.91
C THR A 42 -12.39 9.42 -31.34
N THR A 43 -11.38 8.54 -31.34
CA THR A 43 -10.05 8.88 -30.83
C THR A 43 -9.45 10.00 -31.67
N GLY A 44 -9.12 11.12 -31.04
CA GLY A 44 -8.32 12.17 -31.67
C GLY A 44 -6.85 11.76 -31.73
N ALA A 45 -6.18 12.01 -32.86
CA ALA A 45 -4.72 11.93 -32.91
C ALA A 45 -4.13 13.14 -32.17
N TYR A 46 -3.33 12.91 -31.14
CA TYR A 46 -2.57 13.96 -30.47
C TYR A 46 -1.21 14.12 -31.15
N ALA A 47 -0.89 15.33 -31.60
CA ALA A 47 0.45 15.66 -32.08
C ALA A 47 1.28 16.23 -30.92
N PHE A 48 2.47 15.68 -30.70
CA PHE A 48 3.44 16.25 -29.77
C PHE A 48 4.13 17.45 -30.44
N ASN A 49 3.65 18.65 -30.13
CA ASN A 49 4.14 19.91 -30.72
C ASN A 49 5.22 20.60 -29.87
N LEU A 50 5.87 19.89 -28.94
CA LEU A 50 6.92 20.45 -28.08
C LEU A 50 8.31 20.10 -28.61
N SER A 51 9.29 20.96 -28.32
CA SER A 51 10.69 20.69 -28.64
C SER A 51 11.28 19.67 -27.65
N LEU A 52 11.75 18.53 -28.15
CA LEU A 52 12.45 17.52 -27.34
C LEU A 52 13.66 18.11 -26.61
N GLY A 53 14.42 18.99 -27.26
CA GLY A 53 15.58 19.65 -26.64
C GLY A 53 15.20 20.52 -25.45
N ALA A 54 14.09 21.25 -25.55
CA ALA A 54 13.57 22.06 -24.44
C ALA A 54 13.02 21.21 -23.28
N VAL A 55 12.43 20.06 -23.60
CA VAL A 55 11.96 19.12 -22.57
C VAL A 55 13.14 18.51 -21.81
N VAL A 56 14.17 18.05 -22.51
CA VAL A 56 15.37 17.48 -21.89
C VAL A 56 16.08 18.49 -20.97
N SER A 57 16.21 19.75 -21.41
CA SER A 57 16.83 20.79 -20.58
C SER A 57 16.01 21.08 -19.32
N THR A 58 14.68 21.09 -19.44
CA THR A 58 13.77 21.29 -18.30
C THR A 58 13.86 20.14 -17.29
N ILE A 59 13.88 18.88 -17.76
CA ILE A 59 14.03 17.70 -16.89
C ILE A 59 15.37 17.74 -16.14
N SER A 60 16.47 18.05 -16.84
CA SER A 60 17.80 18.14 -16.22
C SER A 60 17.85 19.25 -15.17
N ALA A 61 17.26 20.42 -15.43
CA ALA A 61 17.19 21.51 -14.46
C ALA A 61 16.37 21.14 -13.21
N ALA A 62 15.22 20.47 -13.39
CA ALA A 62 14.38 20.01 -12.30
C ALA A 62 15.08 18.97 -11.43
N SER A 63 15.74 17.98 -12.05
CA SER A 63 16.51 16.95 -11.34
C SER A 63 17.66 17.57 -10.52
N LYS A 64 18.42 18.51 -11.09
CA LYS A 64 19.47 19.23 -10.35
C LYS A 64 18.95 20.03 -9.17
N ALA A 65 17.73 20.57 -9.26
CA ALA A 65 17.11 21.32 -8.17
C ALA A 65 16.70 20.41 -6.99
N LEU A 66 16.42 19.13 -7.24
CA LEU A 66 16.05 18.13 -6.24
C LEU A 66 17.26 17.39 -5.63
N ALA A 67 18.41 17.39 -6.32
CA ALA A 67 19.67 16.80 -5.87
C ALA A 67 20.33 17.60 -4.72
N LYS A 68 19.63 17.70 -3.57
CA LYS A 68 20.10 18.28 -2.31
C LYS A 68 20.24 17.18 -1.24
N ASP A 69 20.22 17.57 0.03
CA ASP A 69 20.43 16.66 1.17
C ASP A 69 19.41 15.50 1.22
N ILE A 70 18.10 15.82 1.13
CA ILE A 70 17.02 14.83 1.14
C ILE A 70 15.94 15.23 0.14
N GLU A 71 15.66 14.33 -0.81
CA GLU A 71 14.49 14.43 -1.69
C GLU A 71 13.27 13.85 -1.00
N LEU A 72 12.29 14.69 -0.68
CA LEU A 72 11.01 14.27 -0.11
C LEU A 72 9.99 14.06 -1.23
N GLN A 73 9.43 12.85 -1.30
CA GLN A 73 8.26 12.53 -2.08
C GLN A 73 7.02 12.44 -1.17
N VAL A 74 6.09 13.37 -1.32
CA VAL A 74 4.77 13.21 -0.69
C VAL A 74 3.85 12.37 -1.57
N TYR A 75 3.08 11.47 -0.98
CA TYR A 75 2.27 10.52 -1.74
C TYR A 75 0.87 10.35 -1.16
N GLU A 76 -0.06 9.91 -2.00
CA GLU A 76 -1.39 9.47 -1.58
C GLU A 76 -1.32 8.00 -1.19
N ASN A 77 -1.59 7.67 0.08
CA ASN A 77 -1.64 6.27 0.51
C ASN A 77 -2.96 5.60 0.07
N THR A 78 -3.00 4.27 0.13
CA THR A 78 -4.19 3.49 -0.29
C THR A 78 -5.39 3.67 0.63
N SER A 79 -5.17 3.96 1.92
CA SER A 79 -6.23 4.03 2.93
C SER A 79 -6.94 5.39 2.94
N ILE A 80 -6.20 6.49 3.08
CA ILE A 80 -6.74 7.83 3.32
C ILE A 80 -6.64 8.75 2.09
N ARG A 81 -5.69 8.48 1.20
CA ARG A 81 -5.46 9.20 -0.06
C ARG A 81 -5.21 10.71 0.14
N ASP A 82 -6.23 11.53 -0.12
CA ASP A 82 -6.20 12.99 -0.03
C ASP A 82 -6.84 13.51 1.28
N GLY A 83 -7.28 12.61 2.16
CA GLY A 83 -7.90 12.95 3.43
C GLY A 83 -9.35 13.40 3.33
N ARG A 84 -10.01 13.30 2.16
CA ARG A 84 -11.47 13.57 2.06
C ARG A 84 -12.29 12.61 2.92
N TYR A 85 -11.76 11.41 3.17
CA TYR A 85 -12.38 10.40 4.03
C TYR A 85 -11.65 10.22 5.36
N ALA A 86 -10.88 11.22 5.82
CA ALA A 86 -10.10 11.11 7.06
C ALA A 86 -10.95 10.84 8.32
N ASN A 87 -12.24 11.18 8.33
CA ASN A 87 -13.15 10.85 9.44
C ASN A 87 -13.77 9.44 9.32
N ASN A 88 -13.36 8.62 8.34
CA ASN A 88 -13.76 7.22 8.25
C ASN A 88 -12.79 6.36 9.09
N ALA A 89 -13.27 5.90 10.23
CA ALA A 89 -12.46 5.15 11.18
C ALA A 89 -11.97 3.79 10.63
N PHE A 90 -12.74 3.14 9.74
CA PHE A 90 -12.28 1.92 9.06
C PHE A 90 -11.04 2.17 8.19
N LEU A 91 -10.94 3.34 7.57
CA LEU A 91 -9.77 3.70 6.75
C LEU A 91 -8.58 4.13 7.61
N GLN A 92 -8.83 4.68 8.81
CA GLN A 92 -7.77 5.03 9.76
C GLN A 92 -7.13 3.78 10.39
N GLU A 93 -7.94 2.76 10.69
CA GLU A 93 -7.49 1.48 11.23
C GLU A 93 -6.99 0.51 10.15
N LEU A 94 -7.29 0.77 8.87
CA LEU A 94 -6.79 -0.06 7.76
C LEU A 94 -5.25 0.06 7.66
N PRO A 95 -4.50 -1.03 7.88
CA PRO A 95 -3.05 -0.99 7.81
C PRO A 95 -2.60 -0.64 6.39
N GLU A 96 -1.66 0.29 6.28
CA GLU A 96 -1.08 0.63 4.99
C GLU A 96 -0.42 -0.60 4.33
N ALA A 97 -0.55 -0.74 3.01
CA ALA A 97 -0.14 -1.93 2.28
C ALA A 97 1.34 -2.32 2.49
N VAL A 98 2.21 -1.32 2.68
CA VAL A 98 3.65 -1.49 2.86
C VAL A 98 4.06 -1.40 4.33
N SER A 99 3.90 -0.25 4.99
CA SER A 99 4.40 -0.03 6.35
C SER A 99 3.61 -0.75 7.46
N LYS A 100 2.37 -1.15 7.16
CA LYS A 100 1.40 -1.69 8.12
C LYS A 100 1.05 -0.74 9.26
N VAL A 101 1.39 0.55 9.13
CA VAL A 101 1.00 1.61 10.06
C VAL A 101 -0.47 1.94 9.88
N THR A 102 -1.13 2.24 10.99
CA THR A 102 -2.50 2.72 11.12
C THR A 102 -2.50 4.04 11.88
N TRP A 103 -3.57 4.83 11.75
CA TRP A 103 -3.85 6.04 12.54
C TRP A 103 -2.81 7.17 12.52
N ASP A 104 -1.71 7.08 11.77
CA ASP A 104 -0.72 8.14 11.70
C ASP A 104 -0.01 8.12 10.34
N ASN A 105 0.55 9.27 9.96
CA ASN A 105 1.61 9.32 8.97
C ASN A 105 2.98 9.44 9.65
N PHE A 106 4.00 9.16 8.87
CA PHE A 106 5.39 9.04 9.30
C PHE A 106 6.29 9.57 8.18
N ILE A 107 7.58 9.70 8.49
CA ILE A 107 8.61 9.89 7.48
C ILE A 107 9.36 8.58 7.27
N ALA A 108 9.22 8.00 6.08
CA ALA A 108 9.91 6.77 5.72
C ALA A 108 11.32 7.08 5.22
N LEU A 109 12.32 6.40 5.78
CA LEU A 109 13.72 6.49 5.38
C LEU A 109 14.27 5.09 5.08
N ALA A 110 15.21 5.02 4.13
CA ALA A 110 15.95 3.79 3.86
C ALA A 110 16.79 3.39 5.10
N PRO A 111 16.95 2.09 5.43
CA PRO A 111 17.69 1.65 6.62
C PRO A 111 19.10 2.25 6.75
N LYS A 112 19.92 2.13 5.69
CA LYS A 112 21.28 2.69 5.69
C LYS A 112 21.33 4.21 5.70
N PHE A 113 20.29 4.85 5.18
CA PHE A 113 20.19 6.30 5.20
C PHE A 113 19.85 6.81 6.61
N ALA A 114 18.92 6.15 7.30
CA ALA A 114 18.61 6.44 8.71
C ALA A 114 19.83 6.21 9.62
N GLU A 115 20.57 5.10 9.43
CA GLU A 115 21.84 4.83 10.14
C GLU A 115 22.86 5.96 9.93
N LYS A 116 23.07 6.41 8.68
CA LYS A 116 23.99 7.50 8.35
C LYS A 116 23.60 8.83 9.00
N LEU A 117 22.30 9.10 9.12
CA LEU A 117 21.77 10.29 9.77
C LEU A 117 21.71 10.15 11.31
N GLY A 118 21.91 8.95 11.85
CA GLY A 118 21.85 8.68 13.29
C GLY A 118 20.43 8.59 13.86
N TYR A 119 19.43 8.36 13.02
CA TYR A 119 18.03 8.20 13.44
C TYR A 119 17.66 6.73 13.60
N LYS A 120 16.88 6.44 14.64
CA LYS A 120 16.29 5.13 14.91
C LYS A 120 14.81 5.12 14.56
N GLU A 121 14.25 3.93 14.46
CA GLU A 121 12.82 3.76 14.33
C GLU A 121 12.08 4.42 15.50
N PHE A 122 10.99 5.12 15.19
CA PHE A 122 10.17 5.91 16.13
C PHE A 122 10.81 7.18 16.68
N ASP A 123 12.04 7.54 16.31
CA ASP A 123 12.57 8.87 16.62
C ASP A 123 11.71 9.94 15.96
N VAL A 124 11.36 11.00 16.68
CA VAL A 124 10.61 12.12 16.13
C VAL A 124 11.60 13.12 15.54
N VAL A 125 11.45 13.40 14.25
CA VAL A 125 12.25 14.37 13.53
C VAL A 125 11.38 15.52 13.05
N LYS A 126 11.94 16.73 13.10
CA LYS A 126 11.34 17.91 12.50
C LYS A 126 11.76 17.99 11.04
N VAL A 127 10.78 17.83 10.16
CA VAL A 127 10.92 17.94 8.72
C VAL A 127 10.74 19.40 8.34
N VAL A 128 11.79 20.03 7.82
CA VAL A 128 11.77 21.47 7.46
C VAL A 128 11.94 21.62 5.95
N ALA A 129 10.99 22.30 5.31
CA ALA A 129 11.06 22.65 3.89
C ALA A 129 11.74 23.99 3.65
N ASP A 130 12.21 24.20 2.41
CA ASP A 130 12.82 25.45 1.94
C ASP A 130 11.89 26.67 2.09
N ASN A 131 10.57 26.47 2.13
CA ASN A 131 9.58 27.54 2.34
C ASN A 131 9.37 27.91 3.81
N GLY A 132 10.14 27.33 4.74
CA GLY A 132 10.03 27.57 6.19
C GLY A 132 8.94 26.76 6.89
N TYR A 133 8.11 26.00 6.15
CA TYR A 133 7.14 25.09 6.76
C TYR A 133 7.87 23.94 7.46
N SER A 134 7.34 23.52 8.61
CA SER A 134 7.86 22.35 9.30
C SER A 134 6.78 21.56 10.03
N ILE A 135 7.00 20.24 10.11
CA ILE A 135 6.19 19.30 10.88
C ILE A 135 7.09 18.31 11.60
N GLU A 136 6.61 17.78 12.72
CA GLU A 136 7.29 16.74 13.49
C GLU A 136 6.63 15.39 13.22
N LEU A 137 7.41 14.44 12.70
CA LEU A 137 6.93 13.11 12.34
C LEU A 137 7.86 12.04 12.93
N PRO A 138 7.31 10.88 13.33
CA PRO A 138 8.11 9.72 13.67
C PRO A 138 8.78 9.15 12.42
N VAL A 139 10.03 8.71 12.58
CA VAL A 139 10.79 7.99 11.57
C VAL A 139 10.29 6.54 11.50
N LEU A 140 10.01 6.09 10.29
CA LEU A 140 9.79 4.68 9.96
C LEU A 140 10.96 4.20 9.10
N ILE A 141 11.57 3.07 9.45
CA ILE A 141 12.63 2.48 8.64
C ILE A 141 11.96 1.57 7.60
N GLN A 142 12.10 1.93 6.32
CA GLN A 142 11.38 1.30 5.23
C GLN A 142 12.34 0.69 4.20
N PRO A 143 12.55 -0.64 4.21
CA PRO A 143 13.24 -1.33 3.12
C PRO A 143 12.57 -1.05 1.77
N GLY A 144 13.38 -0.87 0.72
CA GLY A 144 12.91 -0.49 -0.62
C GLY A 144 12.71 1.02 -0.85
N GLN A 145 12.84 1.86 0.19
CA GLN A 145 12.98 3.30 0.01
C GLN A 145 14.36 3.60 -0.58
N ALA A 146 14.45 4.41 -1.63
CA ALA A 146 15.74 4.75 -2.24
C ALA A 146 16.60 5.62 -1.31
N VAL A 147 17.90 5.31 -1.18
CA VAL A 147 18.83 6.10 -0.36
C VAL A 147 18.88 7.57 -0.81
N GLY A 148 18.86 8.51 0.14
CA GLY A 148 18.82 9.95 -0.12
C GLY A 148 17.41 10.51 -0.34
N THR A 149 16.39 9.64 -0.31
CA THR A 149 14.98 10.04 -0.41
C THR A 149 14.22 9.78 0.89
N ALA A 150 13.13 10.51 1.09
CA ALA A 150 12.18 10.31 2.16
C ALA A 150 10.75 10.31 1.59
N SER A 151 9.82 9.63 2.26
CA SER A 151 8.41 9.65 1.85
C SER A 151 7.47 9.97 3.01
N ILE A 152 6.43 10.77 2.73
CA ILE A 152 5.39 11.16 3.71
C ILE A 152 4.02 11.07 3.06
N ALA A 153 3.08 10.38 3.71
CA ALA A 153 1.70 10.27 3.23
C ALA A 153 0.90 11.57 3.43
N LEU A 154 0.09 11.92 2.42
CA LEU A 154 -0.91 12.98 2.46
C LEU A 154 -2.21 12.52 3.16
N GLY A 155 -3.10 13.47 3.42
CA GLY A 155 -4.45 13.20 3.94
C GLY A 155 -4.60 13.22 5.47
N TYR A 156 -3.52 13.42 6.20
CA TYR A 156 -3.47 13.52 7.67
C TYR A 156 -3.33 14.96 8.18
N GLY A 157 -3.37 15.16 9.50
CA GLY A 157 -3.19 16.44 10.17
C GLY A 157 -4.35 17.41 10.01
N ARG A 158 -5.56 16.90 9.80
CA ARG A 158 -6.78 17.71 9.67
C ARG A 158 -7.32 18.05 11.06
N THR A 159 -7.88 19.25 11.22
CA THR A 159 -8.30 19.79 12.53
C THR A 159 -9.82 19.90 12.70
N LYS A 160 -10.60 19.71 11.63
CA LYS A 160 -12.07 19.84 11.59
C LYS A 160 -12.67 18.81 10.65
N THR A 161 -12.58 17.55 11.03
CA THR A 161 -13.08 16.38 10.29
C THR A 161 -14.08 15.57 11.08
N GLY A 162 -13.91 15.51 12.40
CA GLY A 162 -14.74 14.74 13.31
C GLY A 162 -13.91 13.83 14.22
N LYS A 163 -14.62 12.99 14.97
CA LYS A 163 -14.05 12.20 16.08
C LYS A 163 -12.90 11.27 15.68
N ALA A 164 -12.91 10.76 14.44
CA ALA A 164 -11.94 9.76 14.00
C ALA A 164 -10.73 10.36 13.26
N GLY A 165 -10.84 11.57 12.69
CA GLY A 165 -9.79 12.17 11.86
C GLY A 165 -9.10 13.40 12.47
N ASP A 166 -9.62 13.94 13.57
CA ASP A 166 -9.11 15.18 14.16
C ASP A 166 -7.75 14.95 14.83
N ASN A 167 -6.75 15.71 14.38
CA ASN A 167 -5.38 15.69 14.90
C ASN A 167 -4.66 14.33 14.79
N VAL A 168 -5.08 13.53 13.82
CA VAL A 168 -4.46 12.24 13.45
C VAL A 168 -3.33 12.52 12.45
N GLY A 169 -2.09 12.11 12.75
CA GLY A 169 -0.90 12.47 11.98
C GLY A 169 -0.64 13.98 11.84
N LYS A 170 0.14 14.37 10.82
CA LYS A 170 0.49 15.77 10.50
C LYS A 170 0.20 16.11 9.04
N ASN A 171 -0.04 17.39 8.79
CA ASN A 171 -0.42 17.87 7.46
C ASN A 171 0.81 18.00 6.55
N ALA A 172 0.89 17.16 5.52
CA ALA A 172 1.97 17.19 4.54
C ALA A 172 1.63 17.98 3.25
N TYR A 173 0.41 18.51 3.11
CA TYR A 173 0.03 19.31 1.93
C TYR A 173 0.92 20.52 1.65
N PRO A 174 1.45 21.25 2.66
CA PRO A 174 2.32 22.39 2.39
C PRO A 174 3.67 22.05 1.74
N PHE A 175 4.02 20.77 1.62
CA PHE A 175 5.16 20.30 0.82
C PHE A 175 4.82 20.18 -0.68
N VAL A 176 3.53 20.09 -1.04
CA VAL A 176 3.09 20.03 -2.43
C VAL A 176 3.17 21.43 -3.05
N LYS A 177 3.87 21.54 -4.18
CA LYS A 177 4.00 22.82 -4.90
C LYS A 177 3.09 22.81 -6.12
N PHE A 178 2.34 23.88 -6.31
CA PHE A 178 1.61 24.10 -7.56
C PHE A 178 2.48 24.92 -8.51
N SER A 179 2.81 24.36 -9.67
CA SER A 179 3.61 25.04 -10.69
C SER A 179 3.09 24.69 -12.07
N ASN A 180 2.93 25.70 -12.94
CA ASN A 180 2.51 25.54 -14.34
C ASN A 180 1.23 24.68 -14.50
N GLY A 181 0.23 24.87 -13.63
CA GLY A 181 -1.03 24.13 -13.71
C GLY A 181 -0.99 22.69 -13.18
N THR A 182 0.16 22.24 -12.66
CA THR A 182 0.37 20.86 -12.18
C THR A 182 0.83 20.85 -10.72
N MET A 183 0.41 19.83 -9.98
CA MET A 183 0.89 19.57 -8.62
C MET A 183 2.21 18.81 -8.66
N GLN A 184 3.23 19.34 -7.99
CA GLN A 184 4.54 18.73 -7.83
C GLN A 184 4.63 18.13 -6.43
N TYR A 185 4.85 16.82 -6.37
CA TYR A 185 4.87 16.02 -5.14
C TYR A 185 6.29 15.74 -4.62
N ALA A 186 7.30 16.07 -5.41
CA ALA A 186 8.71 16.01 -5.00
C ALA A 186 9.18 17.39 -4.52
N THR A 187 9.88 17.42 -3.40
CA THR A 187 10.58 18.61 -2.91
C THR A 187 11.83 18.24 -2.13
N THR A 188 12.53 19.22 -1.55
CA THR A 188 13.74 19.01 -0.76
C THR A 188 13.46 19.43 0.66
N VAL A 189 13.96 18.66 1.63
CA VAL A 189 13.79 18.93 3.06
C VAL A 189 15.08 18.72 3.81
N ARG A 190 15.15 19.26 5.03
CA ARG A 190 16.16 18.92 6.03
C ARG A 190 15.48 18.32 7.25
N LEU A 191 16.19 17.43 7.94
CA LEU A 191 15.72 16.81 9.18
C LEU A 191 16.50 17.34 10.37
N GLU A 192 15.77 17.75 11.40
CA GLU A 192 16.32 18.17 12.69
C GLU A 192 15.82 17.20 13.78
N GLY A 193 16.74 16.59 14.52
CA GLY A 193 16.40 15.70 15.63
C GLY A 193 15.72 16.46 16.77
N THR A 194 14.58 15.96 17.24
CA THR A 194 13.86 16.58 18.37
C THR A 194 14.23 15.98 19.73
N GLY A 195 14.81 14.78 19.73
CA GLY A 195 15.08 13.99 20.93
C GLY A 195 13.85 13.28 21.52
N ALA A 196 12.67 13.48 20.95
CA ALA A 196 11.45 12.76 21.34
C ALA A 196 11.31 11.44 20.55
N THR A 197 10.55 10.51 21.11
CA THR A 197 10.22 9.22 20.49
C THR A 197 8.70 9.04 20.45
N TYR A 198 8.18 8.47 19.37
CA TYR A 198 6.74 8.20 19.19
C TYR A 198 6.52 6.88 18.46
N GLU A 199 6.03 5.88 19.20
CA GLU A 199 5.77 4.54 18.66
C GLU A 199 4.59 4.59 17.67
N LEU A 200 4.77 4.07 16.45
CA LEU A 200 3.69 3.99 15.46
C LEU A 200 2.77 2.79 15.72
N ALA A 201 1.48 2.93 15.44
CA ALA A 201 0.52 1.84 15.57
C ALA A 201 0.59 0.91 14.35
N GLN A 202 1.45 -0.11 14.41
CA GLN A 202 1.60 -1.11 13.35
C GLN A 202 0.84 -2.40 13.67
N THR A 203 0.24 -3.05 12.67
CA THR A 203 -0.35 -4.39 12.86
C THR A 203 0.65 -5.51 12.66
N GLN A 204 1.77 -5.24 11.98
CA GLN A 204 2.83 -6.20 11.73
C GLN A 204 4.19 -5.58 12.06
N THR A 205 5.03 -6.31 12.80
CA THR A 205 6.40 -5.91 13.16
C THR A 205 7.47 -6.74 12.49
N HIS A 206 7.22 -8.03 12.24
CA HIS A 206 8.19 -8.89 11.59
C HIS A 206 8.12 -8.69 10.08
N HIS A 207 9.26 -8.34 9.49
CA HIS A 207 9.31 -7.97 8.09
C HIS A 207 9.59 -9.13 7.15
N SER A 208 10.20 -10.19 7.66
CA SER A 208 10.64 -11.35 6.90
C SER A 208 9.96 -12.64 7.38
N PHE A 209 10.00 -13.68 6.56
CA PHE A 209 9.43 -14.99 6.87
C PHE A 209 10.47 -16.01 7.39
N GLU A 210 11.69 -15.57 7.73
CA GLU A 210 12.73 -16.36 8.41
C GLU A 210 13.08 -17.70 7.73
N GLY A 211 13.04 -17.74 6.40
CA GLY A 211 13.26 -18.97 5.61
C GLY A 211 12.20 -20.05 5.83
N ARG A 212 11.03 -19.71 6.39
CA ARG A 212 9.93 -20.64 6.61
C ARG A 212 9.17 -20.90 5.32
N ASN A 213 8.65 -22.12 5.17
CA ASN A 213 7.85 -22.56 4.03
C ASN A 213 6.40 -22.07 4.11
N VAL A 214 6.19 -20.76 4.29
CA VAL A 214 4.87 -20.10 4.37
C VAL A 214 4.49 -19.42 3.05
N ILE A 215 5.49 -18.88 2.35
CA ILE A 215 5.38 -18.33 1.00
C ILE A 215 6.23 -19.21 0.10
N ARG A 216 5.65 -19.60 -1.03
CA ARG A 216 6.35 -20.34 -2.06
C ARG A 216 6.32 -19.54 -3.34
N GLU A 217 7.48 -19.36 -3.94
CA GLU A 217 7.65 -18.58 -5.15
C GLU A 217 8.27 -19.46 -6.23
N ALA A 218 7.91 -19.18 -7.48
CA ALA A 218 8.55 -19.75 -8.65
C ALA A 218 8.60 -18.67 -9.72
N THR A 219 9.69 -18.66 -10.48
CA THR A 219 9.77 -17.80 -11.68
C THR A 219 8.91 -18.38 -12.79
N PHE A 220 8.43 -17.53 -13.70
CA PHE A 220 7.67 -17.99 -14.87
C PHE A 220 8.47 -19.00 -15.72
N ALA A 221 9.79 -18.81 -15.81
CA ALA A 221 10.68 -19.72 -16.53
C ALA A 221 10.74 -21.12 -15.89
N GLN A 222 10.67 -21.22 -14.56
CA GLN A 222 10.60 -22.50 -13.85
C GLN A 222 9.22 -23.13 -14.00
N TYR A 223 8.17 -22.34 -13.81
CA TYR A 223 6.79 -22.79 -14.00
C TYR A 223 6.58 -23.39 -15.39
N THR A 224 7.14 -22.76 -16.44
CA THR A 224 7.02 -23.25 -17.83
C THR A 224 7.71 -24.60 -18.05
N LYS A 225 8.76 -24.91 -17.28
CA LYS A 225 9.46 -26.19 -17.33
C LYS A 225 8.79 -27.26 -16.47
N ASP A 226 8.27 -26.86 -15.32
CA ASP A 226 7.55 -27.69 -14.36
C ASP A 226 6.40 -26.88 -13.73
N HIS A 227 5.16 -27.21 -14.09
CA HIS A 227 3.97 -26.55 -13.54
C HIS A 227 3.80 -26.76 -12.03
N ALA A 228 4.51 -27.74 -11.44
CA ALA A 228 4.55 -27.95 -10.00
C ALA A 228 5.66 -27.16 -9.31
N ALA A 229 6.51 -26.41 -10.04
CA ALA A 229 7.57 -25.61 -9.43
C ALA A 229 7.02 -24.67 -8.35
N GLY A 230 7.64 -24.69 -7.17
CA GLY A 230 7.19 -23.89 -6.03
C GLY A 230 5.86 -24.36 -5.41
N SER A 231 5.23 -25.43 -5.90
CA SER A 231 4.00 -25.96 -5.27
C SER A 231 4.28 -26.63 -3.93
N GLY A 232 5.54 -27.00 -3.65
CA GLY A 232 5.96 -27.80 -2.50
C GLY A 232 5.39 -29.23 -2.52
N ASN A 233 4.89 -29.69 -3.67
CA ASN A 233 4.28 -31.00 -3.87
C ASN A 233 5.29 -32.06 -4.37
N HIS A 234 6.59 -31.85 -4.12
CA HIS A 234 7.68 -32.70 -4.63
C HIS A 234 8.15 -33.79 -3.64
N GLY A 235 7.57 -33.85 -2.43
CA GLY A 235 7.91 -34.86 -1.42
C GLY A 235 6.91 -36.01 -1.32
N GLU A 236 7.31 -37.12 -0.69
CA GLU A 236 6.37 -38.17 -0.28
C GLU A 236 5.29 -37.55 0.62
N LYS A 237 4.01 -37.72 0.24
CA LYS A 237 2.90 -37.28 1.09
C LYS A 237 3.05 -37.97 2.45
N HIS A 238 3.27 -37.19 3.50
CA HIS A 238 3.27 -37.72 4.85
C HIS A 238 1.95 -38.47 5.07
N LYS A 239 2.03 -39.75 5.45
CA LYS A 239 0.84 -40.48 5.89
C LYS A 239 0.29 -39.76 7.12
N THR A 240 -0.87 -39.14 6.96
CA THR A 240 -1.61 -38.59 8.09
C THR A 240 -2.30 -39.75 8.81
N TYR A 241 -2.05 -39.85 10.11
CA TYR A 241 -2.73 -40.81 10.98
C TYR A 241 -3.76 -40.03 11.78
N ASP A 242 -5.01 -40.50 11.75
CA ASP A 242 -6.09 -39.99 12.58
C ASP A 242 -6.51 -41.09 13.55
N LEU A 243 -6.71 -40.72 14.82
CA LEU A 243 -7.19 -41.62 15.86
C LEU A 243 -8.72 -41.73 15.85
N TRP A 244 -9.41 -40.83 15.14
CA TRP A 244 -10.86 -40.73 15.09
C TRP A 244 -11.42 -41.30 13.79
N ASP A 245 -12.66 -41.78 13.87
CA ASP A 245 -13.41 -42.21 12.69
C ASP A 245 -13.78 -41.00 11.83
N LYS A 246 -13.67 -41.17 10.52
CA LYS A 246 -14.10 -40.15 9.56
C LYS A 246 -15.61 -40.00 9.60
N TYR A 247 -16.09 -38.76 9.77
CA TYR A 247 -17.50 -38.43 9.70
C TYR A 247 -17.93 -38.13 8.26
N GLU A 248 -19.14 -38.55 7.87
CA GLU A 248 -19.71 -38.22 6.56
C GLU A 248 -20.10 -36.74 6.48
N LYS A 249 -19.65 -36.04 5.43
CA LYS A 249 -20.01 -34.64 5.14
C LYS A 249 -21.01 -34.59 3.97
N PRO A 250 -22.31 -34.87 4.18
CA PRO A 250 -23.30 -34.80 3.12
C PRO A 250 -23.51 -33.36 2.66
N GLY A 251 -23.56 -33.13 1.34
CA GLY A 251 -23.81 -31.81 0.75
C GLY A 251 -22.57 -31.18 0.12
N ASN A 252 -22.48 -29.85 0.22
CA ASN A 252 -21.42 -29.07 -0.43
C ASN A 252 -20.19 -28.92 0.48
N ASN A 253 -19.00 -29.11 -0.11
CA ASN A 253 -17.73 -28.77 0.52
C ASN A 253 -17.29 -27.38 0.07
N TRP A 254 -17.26 -26.42 1.00
CA TRP A 254 -16.86 -25.05 0.72
C TRP A 254 -15.35 -24.89 0.85
N VAL A 255 -14.71 -24.37 -0.19
CA VAL A 255 -13.27 -24.10 -0.23
C VAL A 255 -13.04 -22.67 -0.70
N MET A 256 -12.04 -22.02 -0.12
CA MET A 256 -11.55 -20.72 -0.58
C MET A 256 -10.13 -20.90 -1.13
N ALA A 257 -9.91 -20.47 -2.37
CA ALA A 257 -8.60 -20.40 -2.98
C ALA A 257 -8.24 -18.93 -3.23
N ILE A 258 -7.03 -18.54 -2.83
CA ILE A 258 -6.53 -17.17 -2.97
C ILE A 258 -5.35 -17.20 -3.94
N ASP A 259 -5.47 -16.47 -5.05
CA ASP A 259 -4.36 -16.25 -5.96
C ASP A 259 -3.44 -15.15 -5.42
N LEU A 260 -2.24 -15.56 -4.99
CA LEU A 260 -1.24 -14.63 -4.46
C LEU A 260 -0.61 -13.76 -5.55
N ASN A 261 -0.60 -14.18 -6.82
CA ASN A 261 -0.07 -13.35 -7.91
C ASN A 261 -0.96 -12.13 -8.18
N ALA A 262 -2.27 -12.26 -7.95
CA ALA A 262 -3.23 -11.18 -8.10
C ALA A 262 -3.29 -10.26 -6.84
N CYS A 263 -2.72 -10.69 -5.71
CA CYS A 263 -2.78 -9.95 -4.46
C CYS A 263 -1.75 -8.82 -4.42
N THR A 264 -2.21 -7.58 -4.49
CA THR A 264 -1.36 -6.38 -4.39
C THR A 264 -1.31 -5.76 -2.99
N GLY A 265 -2.05 -6.34 -2.04
CA GLY A 265 -2.20 -5.79 -0.70
C GLY A 265 -3.09 -4.55 -0.58
N CYS A 266 -4.05 -4.35 -1.51
CA CYS A 266 -4.90 -3.16 -1.57
C CYS A 266 -5.77 -2.89 -0.32
N GLY A 267 -6.00 -3.88 0.54
CA GLY A 267 -6.75 -3.74 1.80
C GLY A 267 -8.28 -3.75 1.66
N SER A 268 -8.84 -3.76 0.45
CA SER A 268 -10.29 -3.74 0.25
C SER A 268 -11.00 -4.95 0.86
N CYS A 269 -10.38 -6.13 0.84
CA CYS A 269 -10.92 -7.34 1.45
C CYS A 269 -11.00 -7.26 2.98
N VAL A 270 -10.09 -6.52 3.62
CA VAL A 270 -10.11 -6.26 5.07
C VAL A 270 -11.32 -5.38 5.41
N VAL A 271 -11.46 -4.23 4.73
CA VAL A 271 -12.59 -3.31 4.97
C VAL A 271 -13.93 -3.98 4.68
N ALA A 272 -14.03 -4.74 3.58
CA ALA A 272 -15.25 -5.46 3.25
C ALA A 272 -15.63 -6.48 4.33
N CYS A 273 -14.67 -7.25 4.84
CA CYS A 273 -14.91 -8.19 5.94
C CYS A 273 -15.39 -7.46 7.20
N ASN A 274 -14.77 -6.34 7.56
CA ASN A 274 -15.13 -5.58 8.75
C ASN A 274 -16.53 -4.96 8.66
N VAL A 275 -16.88 -4.39 7.50
CA VAL A 275 -18.19 -3.79 7.26
C VAL A 275 -19.29 -4.86 7.26
N GLU A 276 -19.09 -5.97 6.55
CA GLU A 276 -20.08 -7.05 6.45
C GLU A 276 -20.35 -7.70 7.82
N ASN A 277 -19.30 -7.88 8.63
CA ASN A 277 -19.38 -8.60 9.91
C ASN A 277 -19.53 -7.69 11.14
N ASN A 278 -19.76 -6.39 10.96
CA ASN A 278 -19.90 -5.41 12.04
C ASN A 278 -18.72 -5.41 13.03
N ILE A 279 -17.50 -5.59 12.51
CA ILE A 279 -16.30 -5.63 13.34
C ILE A 279 -16.02 -4.21 13.87
N PRO A 280 -15.86 -4.02 15.19
CA PRO A 280 -15.67 -2.69 15.77
C PRO A 280 -14.30 -2.13 15.39
N VAL A 281 -14.24 -0.82 15.22
CA VAL A 281 -12.98 -0.11 14.98
C VAL A 281 -12.20 0.05 16.28
N VAL A 282 -10.91 -0.30 16.25
CA VAL A 282 -9.99 -0.13 17.38
C VAL A 282 -9.16 1.14 17.22
N GLY A 283 -9.09 1.92 18.30
CA GLY A 283 -8.28 3.14 18.35
C GLY A 283 -6.77 2.87 18.38
N ARG A 284 -6.01 3.87 17.94
CA ARG A 284 -4.53 3.85 17.84
C ARG A 284 -3.82 3.19 19.03
N ASP A 285 -4.21 3.54 20.26
CA ASP A 285 -3.48 3.11 21.46
C ASP A 285 -3.67 1.61 21.76
N GLU A 286 -4.81 1.03 21.39
CA GLU A 286 -5.03 -0.42 21.53
C GLU A 286 -4.42 -1.19 20.35
N VAL A 287 -4.37 -0.60 19.14
CA VAL A 287 -3.61 -1.19 18.01
C VAL A 287 -2.11 -1.28 18.35
N ARG A 288 -1.52 -0.26 18.98
CA ARG A 288 -0.13 -0.34 19.49
C ARG A 288 0.09 -1.51 20.45
N ARG A 289 -0.94 -1.84 21.23
CA ARG A 289 -0.96 -2.96 22.17
C ARG A 289 -1.26 -4.30 21.50
N ARG A 290 -1.32 -4.34 20.16
CA ARG A 290 -1.56 -5.53 19.33
C ARG A 290 -2.95 -6.13 19.56
N ARG A 291 -3.95 -5.25 19.61
CA ARG A 291 -5.36 -5.59 19.84
C ARG A 291 -6.25 -5.03 18.72
N GLU A 292 -5.76 -5.06 17.49
CA GLU A 292 -6.59 -4.77 16.32
C GLU A 292 -7.64 -5.86 16.11
N MET A 293 -8.82 -5.47 15.62
CA MET A 293 -9.91 -6.39 15.34
C MET A 293 -10.06 -6.53 13.83
N HIS A 294 -9.18 -7.33 13.20
CA HIS A 294 -9.28 -7.71 11.79
C HIS A 294 -9.39 -9.23 11.69
N TRP A 295 -10.53 -9.77 11.22
CA TRP A 295 -10.69 -11.22 11.01
C TRP A 295 -9.91 -11.75 9.82
N LEU A 296 -9.72 -10.89 8.82
CA LEU A 296 -8.83 -11.11 7.69
C LEU A 296 -7.77 -10.03 7.72
N ARG A 297 -6.50 -10.43 7.71
CA ARG A 297 -5.35 -9.53 7.60
C ARG A 297 -4.61 -9.79 6.32
N ILE A 298 -3.81 -8.83 5.88
CA ILE A 298 -2.88 -9.01 4.77
C ILE A 298 -1.48 -8.90 5.34
N ASP A 299 -0.77 -10.00 5.41
CA ASP A 299 0.62 -10.02 5.82
C ASP A 299 1.49 -9.56 4.65
N ARG A 300 2.56 -8.82 4.95
CA ARG A 300 3.55 -8.41 3.96
C ARG A 300 4.89 -8.98 4.37
N TYR A 301 5.59 -9.63 3.44
CA TYR A 301 6.95 -10.08 3.69
C TYR A 301 7.93 -9.51 2.68
N TYR A 302 9.14 -9.21 3.16
CA TYR A 302 10.27 -8.78 2.36
C TYR A 302 11.22 -9.95 2.14
N SER A 303 11.73 -10.04 0.93
CA SER A 303 12.89 -10.85 0.58
C SER A 303 13.90 -9.97 -0.14
N PHE A 304 15.18 -10.09 0.24
CA PHE A 304 16.23 -9.23 -0.27
C PHE A 304 17.00 -9.94 -1.38
N ASN A 305 17.02 -9.35 -2.57
CA ASN A 305 17.67 -9.94 -3.73
C ASN A 305 19.16 -9.59 -3.70
N VAL A 306 20.03 -10.60 -3.54
CA VAL A 306 21.49 -10.39 -3.51
C VAL A 306 22.12 -10.76 -4.86
N GLU A 307 22.85 -9.81 -5.45
CA GLU A 307 23.70 -10.08 -6.61
C GLU A 307 24.97 -10.83 -6.17
N GLY A 308 25.31 -11.94 -6.85
CA GLY A 308 26.64 -12.56 -6.68
C GLY A 308 26.77 -13.75 -5.72
N GLY A 309 25.81 -14.68 -5.69
CA GLY A 309 26.05 -16.05 -5.18
C GLY A 309 26.20 -16.18 -3.66
N ALA A 310 25.84 -15.16 -2.88
CA ALA A 310 25.53 -15.32 -1.46
C ALA A 310 24.25 -16.17 -1.34
N HIS A 311 24.41 -17.49 -1.44
CA HIS A 311 23.38 -18.43 -1.06
C HIS A 311 23.11 -18.24 0.44
N ALA A 312 21.83 -18.19 0.83
CA ALA A 312 21.45 -18.38 2.22
C ALA A 312 22.13 -19.66 2.72
N GLU A 313 23.10 -19.54 3.63
CA GLU A 313 23.79 -20.69 4.17
C GLU A 313 22.75 -21.59 4.86
N GLY A 314 22.65 -22.85 4.39
CA GLY A 314 21.80 -23.87 5.00
C GLY A 314 20.30 -23.65 4.80
N ALA A 315 19.83 -23.85 3.56
CA ALA A 315 18.41 -24.03 3.28
C ALA A 315 17.93 -25.39 3.83
N HIS A 316 17.47 -25.42 5.09
CA HIS A 316 16.49 -26.41 5.49
C HIS A 316 15.12 -25.96 4.96
N GLY A 317 14.79 -26.40 3.75
CA GLY A 317 13.57 -26.01 3.02
C GLY A 317 13.92 -25.11 1.84
N GLY A 318 14.34 -25.72 0.74
CA GLY A 318 14.87 -25.02 -0.43
C GLY A 318 13.91 -24.01 -1.04
N HIS A 319 14.38 -22.77 -1.16
CA HIS A 319 14.23 -22.04 -2.41
C HIS A 319 15.13 -22.74 -3.44
N GLU A 320 14.69 -23.91 -3.92
CA GLU A 320 15.41 -24.64 -4.98
C GLU A 320 15.28 -23.87 -6.30
N GLY A 321 16.27 -23.01 -6.52
CA GLY A 321 16.49 -22.28 -7.76
C GLY A 321 15.63 -21.03 -7.87
N GLY A 322 16.26 -19.92 -8.26
CA GLY A 322 15.57 -18.81 -8.92
C GLY A 322 15.69 -17.44 -8.26
N SER A 323 15.79 -17.35 -6.94
CA SER A 323 16.05 -16.08 -6.25
C SER A 323 17.14 -16.27 -5.19
N ASN A 324 18.22 -15.49 -5.26
CA ASN A 324 19.16 -15.29 -4.16
C ASN A 324 18.49 -14.40 -3.11
N ALA A 325 17.35 -14.85 -2.61
CA ALA A 325 16.48 -14.13 -1.69
C ALA A 325 16.92 -14.42 -0.26
N VAL A 326 17.41 -13.40 0.43
CA VAL A 326 17.72 -13.47 1.86
C VAL A 326 16.47 -13.13 2.66
N THR A 327 16.12 -14.02 3.59
CA THR A 327 14.86 -13.95 4.34
C THR A 327 15.05 -14.18 5.85
N ARG A 328 16.27 -14.42 6.34
CA ARG A 328 16.52 -14.52 7.79
C ARG A 328 17.04 -13.20 8.32
N GLU A 329 16.47 -12.69 9.40
CA GLU A 329 16.83 -11.40 10.02
C GLU A 329 18.34 -11.28 10.29
N LYS A 330 18.99 -12.36 10.74
CA LYS A 330 20.44 -12.37 10.97
C LYS A 330 21.25 -12.13 9.69
N GLU A 331 20.82 -12.71 8.57
CA GLU A 331 21.48 -12.54 7.28
C GLU A 331 21.17 -11.15 6.70
N ILE A 332 19.92 -10.68 6.87
CA ILE A 332 19.47 -9.35 6.46
C ILE A 332 20.27 -8.23 7.15
N ALA A 333 20.62 -8.38 8.43
CA ALA A 333 21.38 -7.40 9.20
C ALA A 333 22.77 -7.10 8.60
N HIS A 334 23.31 -8.03 7.80
CA HIS A 334 24.62 -7.89 7.15
C HIS A 334 24.52 -7.31 5.72
N LEU A 335 23.32 -7.08 5.20
CA LEU A 335 23.15 -6.53 3.86
C LEU A 335 23.46 -5.03 3.84
N GLU A 336 24.32 -4.65 2.87
CA GLU A 336 24.61 -3.24 2.61
C GLU A 336 23.57 -2.60 1.68
N ASN A 337 23.01 -3.37 0.75
CA ASN A 337 21.98 -2.90 -0.17
C ASN A 337 20.61 -3.45 0.23
N MET A 338 19.76 -2.58 0.78
CA MET A 338 18.39 -2.89 1.19
C MET A 338 17.35 -2.14 0.33
N ASP A 339 17.78 -1.61 -0.81
CA ASP A 339 16.94 -0.87 -1.75
C ASP A 339 16.24 -1.83 -2.73
N ASN A 340 16.89 -2.95 -3.05
CA ASN A 340 16.34 -3.98 -3.93
C ASN A 340 15.62 -5.08 -3.14
N VAL A 341 14.34 -4.85 -2.87
CA VAL A 341 13.50 -5.74 -2.06
C VAL A 341 12.34 -6.26 -2.90
N SER A 342 12.14 -7.57 -2.88
CA SER A 342 10.90 -8.18 -3.35
C SER A 342 9.89 -8.20 -2.21
N VAL A 343 8.63 -7.95 -2.54
CA VAL A 343 7.53 -7.87 -1.57
C VAL A 343 6.46 -8.87 -1.96
N VAL A 344 5.99 -9.66 -1.00
CA VAL A 344 4.84 -10.55 -1.16
C VAL A 344 3.76 -10.17 -0.18
N HIS A 345 2.52 -10.14 -0.66
CA HIS A 345 1.32 -9.94 0.15
C HIS A 345 0.55 -11.26 0.26
N GLN A 346 0.18 -11.64 1.47
CA GLN A 346 -0.56 -12.86 1.74
C GLN A 346 -1.77 -12.55 2.63
N PRO A 347 -3.00 -12.62 2.09
CA PRO A 347 -4.20 -12.54 2.90
C PRO A 347 -4.30 -13.77 3.81
N MET A 348 -4.43 -13.53 5.10
CA MET A 348 -4.54 -14.54 6.14
C MET A 348 -5.85 -14.36 6.89
N LEU A 349 -6.59 -15.46 7.01
CA LEU A 349 -7.87 -15.57 7.71
C LEU A 349 -7.95 -16.94 8.39
N CYS A 350 -9.01 -17.18 9.15
CA CYS A 350 -9.28 -18.51 9.70
C CYS A 350 -9.42 -19.53 8.56
N GLN A 351 -8.46 -20.44 8.44
CA GLN A 351 -8.57 -21.60 7.57
C GLN A 351 -9.42 -22.62 8.31
N HIS A 352 -10.63 -22.89 7.82
CA HIS A 352 -11.55 -23.82 8.44
C HIS A 352 -11.04 -25.25 8.20
N CYS A 353 -10.12 -25.68 9.07
CA CYS A 353 -9.52 -27.01 9.03
C CYS A 353 -10.56 -28.10 9.29
N ASP A 354 -10.26 -29.29 8.80
CA ASP A 354 -11.00 -30.52 9.07
C ASP A 354 -10.70 -31.12 10.43
#